data_AF-A0A9E2YVB2-F1
#
_entry.id   AF-A0A9E2YVB2-F1
#
_cell.length_a   1.000
_cell.length_b   1.000
_cell.length_c   1.000
_cell.angle_alpha   90.00
_cell.angle_beta   90.00
_cell.angle_gamma   90.00
#
_symmetry.space_group_name_H-M   'P 1'
#
loop_
_entity.id
_entity.type
_entity.pdbx_description
1 polymer ?
#
loop_
_entity_poly.entity_id
_entity_poly.type
_entity_poly.pdbx_seq_one_letter_code
_entity_poly.pdbx_strand_id
1 'polypeptide(L)'
;MAVAPALWINKAAAVGGDLPRPDRDNNGIPDSLELRLANLYAPVLFYSADEPNLPTRVDAFLKNRQLWFYGKYCVPDRSFAGRVNGEIPRLTLPGCRAGSGPIDSYGTWSADKSATFYLNTGSWPELHGSIDPANWVTYVHSYWNELGGITLQYWRFYAFNTSYWAGVHFNALDHGGDWEAIHVVLGPGPAYPAQQIRLLGHRQIVTESWKRVKVEDGHPLILCTKGGHTS
;
A
#
# COMPACT_ATOMS: atom_id res chain seq x y z
N MET A 1 -14.16 23.89 11.30
CA MET A 1 -12.88 24.63 11.38
C MET A 1 -11.89 23.82 10.55
N ALA A 2 -11.59 24.25 9.33
CA ALA A 2 -10.72 23.51 8.42
C ALA A 2 -9.26 23.76 8.80
N VAL A 3 -8.55 22.70 9.19
CA VAL A 3 -7.11 22.76 9.40
C VAL A 3 -6.47 22.60 8.03
N ALA A 4 -5.77 23.62 7.56
CA ALA A 4 -5.04 23.58 6.30
C ALA A 4 -3.97 22.46 6.36
N PRO A 5 -3.81 21.63 5.32
CA PRO A 5 -2.72 20.68 5.28
C PRO A 5 -1.41 21.45 5.12
N ALA A 6 -0.51 21.28 6.10
CA ALA A 6 0.86 21.78 6.00
C ALA A 6 1.57 21.00 4.89
N LEU A 7 1.80 21.68 3.77
CA LEU A 7 2.54 21.19 2.62
C LEU A 7 4.05 21.20 2.97
N TRP A 8 4.56 20.08 3.49
CA TRP A 8 6.00 19.90 3.70
C TRP A 8 6.65 19.34 2.44
N ILE A 9 7.05 20.24 1.53
CA ILE A 9 7.93 19.89 0.41
C ILE A 9 9.37 19.88 0.92
N ASN A 10 9.94 18.70 1.12
CA ASN A 10 11.39 18.57 1.24
C ASN A 10 12.03 18.88 -0.12
N LYS A 11 12.45 20.13 -0.32
CA LYS A 11 13.30 20.52 -1.45
C LYS A 11 14.65 19.80 -1.36
N ALA A 12 14.86 18.79 -2.19
CA ALA A 12 16.19 18.27 -2.45
C ALA A 12 16.98 19.30 -3.26
N ALA A 13 18.15 19.69 -2.76
CA ALA A 13 19.07 20.61 -3.44
C ALA A 13 19.58 20.00 -4.75
N ALA A 14 19.46 20.74 -5.85
CA ALA A 14 20.05 20.37 -7.13
C ALA A 14 21.57 20.62 -7.09
N VAL A 15 22.37 19.59 -7.30
CA VAL A 15 23.81 19.71 -7.58
C VAL A 15 24.05 19.30 -9.02
N GLY A 16 24.57 20.23 -9.81
CA GLY A 16 24.95 20.02 -11.20
C GLY A 16 26.21 19.16 -11.32
N GLY A 17 26.22 18.27 -12.32
CA GLY A 17 27.35 17.42 -12.68
C GLY A 17 26.88 16.16 -13.41
N ASP A 18 27.46 15.91 -14.58
CA ASP A 18 27.13 14.84 -15.53
C ASP A 18 27.70 13.48 -15.08
N LEU A 19 27.40 13.08 -13.84
CA LEU A 19 27.68 11.74 -13.34
C LEU A 19 26.51 10.81 -13.72
N PRO A 20 26.78 9.51 -13.98
CA PRO A 20 25.72 8.52 -14.11
C PRO A 20 24.80 8.63 -12.91
N ARG A 21 23.56 9.03 -13.16
CA ARG A 21 22.57 9.20 -12.11
C ARG A 21 22.32 7.82 -11.49
N PRO A 22 22.38 7.68 -10.16
CA PRO A 22 22.13 6.41 -9.50
C PRO A 22 20.81 5.80 -9.98
N ASP A 23 20.82 4.49 -10.25
CA ASP A 23 19.66 3.62 -10.45
C ASP A 23 19.87 2.49 -9.44
N ARG A 24 19.31 2.64 -8.23
CA ARG A 24 19.62 1.74 -7.10
C ARG A 24 18.91 0.41 -7.21
N ASP A 25 17.74 0.38 -7.84
CA ASP A 25 16.94 -0.84 -8.01
C ASP A 25 17.21 -1.53 -9.37
N ASN A 26 18.06 -0.93 -10.23
CA ASN A 26 18.45 -1.42 -11.55
C ASN A 26 17.26 -1.65 -12.48
N ASN A 27 16.22 -0.82 -12.36
CA ASN A 27 15.03 -0.93 -13.21
C ASN A 27 15.18 -0.20 -14.56
N GLY A 28 16.33 0.46 -14.79
CA GLY A 28 16.64 1.22 -16.00
C GLY A 28 16.07 2.64 -16.00
N ILE A 29 15.55 3.12 -14.87
CA ILE A 29 15.07 4.48 -14.66
C ILE A 29 15.94 5.11 -13.58
N PRO A 30 16.66 6.22 -13.86
CA PRO A 30 17.48 6.84 -12.82
C PRO A 30 16.66 7.32 -11.63
N ASP A 31 17.13 7.10 -10.39
CA ASP A 31 16.45 7.49 -9.13
C ASP A 31 15.98 8.96 -9.15
N SER A 32 16.79 9.85 -9.73
CA SER A 32 16.46 11.28 -9.84
C SER A 32 15.26 11.55 -10.75
N LEU A 33 15.08 10.74 -11.80
CA LEU A 33 13.93 10.82 -12.69
C LEU A 33 12.69 10.26 -12.00
N GLU A 34 12.83 9.12 -11.32
CA GLU A 34 11.76 8.52 -10.52
C GLU A 34 11.23 9.51 -9.48
N LEU A 35 12.12 10.05 -8.63
CA LEU A 35 11.76 11.00 -7.59
C LEU A 35 11.11 12.28 -8.16
N ARG A 36 11.61 12.77 -9.29
CA ARG A 36 11.04 13.95 -9.95
C ARG A 36 9.61 13.67 -10.44
N LEU A 37 9.40 12.55 -11.14
CA LEU A 37 8.09 12.20 -11.68
C LEU A 37 7.10 11.83 -10.57
N ALA A 38 7.54 11.12 -9.54
CA ALA A 38 6.77 10.78 -8.36
C ALA A 38 6.25 12.04 -7.64
N ASN A 39 7.09 13.07 -7.48
CA ASN A 39 6.66 14.33 -6.89
C ASN A 39 5.73 15.13 -7.82
N LEU A 40 6.02 15.17 -9.12
CA LEU A 40 5.24 15.93 -10.09
C LEU A 40 3.79 15.41 -10.23
N TYR A 41 3.60 14.10 -10.09
CA TYR A 41 2.30 13.45 -10.28
C TYR A 41 1.73 12.85 -9.00
N ALA A 42 2.24 13.26 -7.83
CA ALA A 42 1.78 12.74 -6.54
C ALA A 42 0.28 13.02 -6.35
N PRO A 43 -0.55 12.04 -5.98
CA PRO A 43 -1.97 12.27 -5.76
C PRO A 43 -2.23 13.06 -4.47
N VAL A 44 -3.28 13.89 -4.49
CA VAL A 44 -3.88 14.50 -3.28
C VAL A 44 -5.09 13.65 -2.89
N LEU A 45 -5.04 13.07 -1.70
CA LEU A 45 -6.07 12.16 -1.21
C LEU A 45 -6.97 12.86 -0.20
N PHE A 46 -8.28 12.70 -0.38
CA PHE A 46 -9.31 13.18 0.51
C PHE A 46 -9.93 12.01 1.28
N TYR A 47 -9.95 12.14 2.60
CA TYR A 47 -10.61 11.20 3.50
C TYR A 47 -11.86 11.82 4.09
N SER A 48 -12.81 10.99 4.50
CA SER A 48 -13.91 11.45 5.35
C SER A 48 -13.34 11.97 6.67
N ALA A 49 -13.98 13.01 7.23
CA ALA A 49 -13.56 13.56 8.52
C ALA A 49 -13.71 12.55 9.68
N ASP A 50 -14.56 11.55 9.50
CA ASP A 50 -14.82 10.44 10.43
C ASP A 50 -14.27 9.10 9.91
N GLU A 51 -13.20 9.13 9.11
CA GLU A 51 -12.52 7.93 8.60
C GLU A 51 -12.07 7.01 9.74
N PRO A 52 -12.57 5.76 9.81
CA PRO A 52 -12.24 4.82 10.88
C PRO A 52 -10.86 4.19 10.73
N ASN A 53 -10.25 4.17 9.54
CA ASN A 53 -8.88 3.67 9.36
C ASN A 53 -8.06 4.65 8.52
N LEU A 54 -7.10 5.28 9.19
CA LEU A 54 -6.16 6.22 8.63
C LEU A 54 -4.90 5.48 8.14
N PRO A 55 -4.18 6.05 7.17
CA PRO A 55 -2.90 5.50 6.74
C PRO A 55 -1.91 5.39 7.90
N THR A 56 -0.98 4.44 7.78
CA THR A 56 0.14 4.32 8.70
C THR A 56 1.36 3.76 7.99
N ARG A 57 2.52 3.84 8.65
CA ARG A 57 3.76 3.27 8.14
C ARG A 57 3.83 1.78 8.42
N VAL A 58 4.37 1.03 7.47
CA VAL A 58 4.55 -0.43 7.61
C VAL A 58 5.39 -0.78 8.84
N ASP A 59 6.48 -0.04 9.11
CA ASP A 59 7.34 -0.31 10.25
C ASP A 59 6.64 -0.06 11.60
N ALA A 60 5.84 1.01 11.68
CA ALA A 60 5.01 1.29 12.86
C ALA A 60 3.99 0.17 13.10
N PHE A 61 3.36 -0.33 12.04
CA PHE A 61 2.45 -1.46 12.12
C PHE A 61 3.16 -2.74 12.57
N LEU A 62 4.28 -3.09 11.94
CA LEU A 62 4.98 -4.35 12.22
C LEU A 62 5.61 -4.42 13.62
N LYS A 63 6.02 -3.28 14.20
CA LYS A 63 6.72 -3.21 15.50
C LYS A 63 6.01 -3.92 16.65
N ASN A 64 4.67 -3.95 16.64
CA ASN A 64 3.86 -4.54 17.72
C ASN A 64 3.14 -5.82 17.28
N ARG A 65 3.54 -6.43 16.18
CA ARG A 65 2.85 -7.61 15.63
C ARG A 65 3.55 -8.89 16.03
N GLN A 66 2.74 -9.93 16.11
CA GLN A 66 3.16 -11.29 16.31
C GLN A 66 2.78 -12.08 15.07
N LEU A 67 3.69 -12.93 14.64
CA LEU A 67 3.41 -13.92 13.60
C LEU A 67 2.76 -15.13 14.28
N TRP A 68 1.61 -15.50 13.77
CA TRP A 68 0.84 -16.65 14.21
C TRP A 68 0.64 -17.61 13.06
N PHE A 69 0.47 -18.88 13.39
CA PHE A 69 0.10 -19.91 12.46
C PHE A 69 -1.34 -20.34 12.75
N TYR A 70 -2.14 -20.49 11.70
CA TYR A 70 -3.44 -21.13 11.76
C TYR A 70 -3.40 -22.40 10.92
N GLY A 71 -3.95 -23.49 11.46
CA GLY A 71 -4.12 -24.74 10.74
C GLY A 71 -5.37 -25.46 11.24
N LYS A 72 -6.36 -25.64 10.35
CA LYS A 72 -7.66 -26.28 10.64
C LYS A 72 -7.53 -27.67 11.28
N TYR A 73 -6.46 -28.38 10.97
CA TYR A 73 -6.20 -29.76 11.43
C TYR A 73 -5.18 -29.83 12.58
N CYS A 74 -4.68 -28.70 13.05
CA CYS A 74 -3.72 -28.64 14.15
C CYS A 74 -4.42 -28.61 15.50
N VAL A 75 -3.72 -29.05 16.55
CA VAL A 75 -4.17 -28.93 17.94
C VAL A 75 -3.01 -28.33 18.76
N PRO A 76 -3.10 -27.06 19.21
CA PRO A 76 -4.16 -26.10 18.91
C PRO A 76 -4.20 -25.71 17.42
N ASP A 77 -5.36 -25.23 16.95
CA ASP A 77 -5.56 -24.76 15.58
C ASP A 77 -4.88 -23.41 15.30
N ARG A 78 -4.43 -22.74 16.37
CA ARG A 78 -3.67 -21.49 16.36
C ARG A 78 -2.47 -21.59 17.28
N SER A 79 -1.30 -21.23 16.76
CA SER A 79 -0.07 -21.23 17.54
C SER A 79 0.76 -19.97 17.27
N PHE A 80 1.42 -19.50 18.32
CA PHE A 80 2.39 -18.43 18.21
C PHE A 80 3.62 -18.94 17.43
N ALA A 81 3.98 -18.25 16.36
CA ALA A 81 5.10 -18.63 15.50
C ALA A 81 6.34 -17.73 15.73
N GLY A 82 6.15 -16.46 16.08
CA GLY A 82 7.28 -15.57 16.36
C GLY A 82 6.88 -14.12 16.63
N ARG A 83 7.83 -13.33 17.12
CA ARG A 83 7.69 -11.87 17.21
C ARG A 83 8.11 -11.24 15.89
N VAL A 84 7.46 -10.15 15.51
CA VAL A 84 7.89 -9.30 14.39
C VAL A 84 8.69 -8.15 14.97
N ASN A 85 9.94 -8.00 14.52
CA ASN A 85 10.84 -6.92 14.95
C ASN A 85 11.22 -6.06 13.74
N GLY A 86 10.22 -5.45 13.11
CA GLY A 86 10.38 -4.67 11.87
C GLY A 86 10.44 -5.52 10.59
N GLU A 87 10.74 -6.81 10.72
CA GLU A 87 10.71 -7.78 9.61
C GLU A 87 9.92 -9.02 9.99
N ILE A 88 9.21 -9.60 9.02
CA ILE A 88 8.48 -10.85 9.18
C ILE A 88 9.49 -12.00 9.05
N PRO A 89 9.67 -12.85 10.07
CA PRO A 89 10.59 -13.97 9.95
C PRO A 89 10.10 -14.97 8.91
N ARG A 90 11.00 -15.43 8.04
CA ARG A 90 10.73 -16.54 7.15
C ARG A 90 10.72 -17.84 7.95
N LEU A 91 9.54 -18.44 8.08
CA LEU A 91 9.31 -19.66 8.84
C LEU A 91 8.61 -20.67 7.94
N THR A 92 8.99 -21.93 8.12
CA THR A 92 8.35 -23.05 7.46
C THR A 92 7.82 -24.00 8.52
N LEU A 93 6.51 -24.21 8.54
CA LEU A 93 5.85 -25.14 9.47
C LEU A 93 5.23 -26.30 8.71
N PRO A 94 5.29 -27.53 9.25
CA PRO A 94 4.57 -28.66 8.66
C PRO A 94 3.06 -28.42 8.77
N GLY A 95 2.31 -28.77 7.73
CA GLY A 95 0.86 -28.83 7.84
C GLY A 95 0.43 -30.02 8.71
N CYS A 96 -0.66 -29.87 9.47
CA CYS A 96 -1.18 -30.92 10.35
C CYS A 96 -2.10 -31.91 9.65
N ARG A 97 -2.37 -31.73 8.35
CA ARG A 97 -3.15 -32.66 7.54
C ARG A 97 -2.24 -33.77 7.02
N ALA A 98 -2.69 -35.02 7.08
CA ALA A 98 -1.95 -36.12 6.46
C ALA A 98 -1.71 -35.83 4.96
N GLY A 99 -0.43 -35.88 4.55
CA GLY A 99 0.00 -35.62 3.17
C GLY A 99 0.08 -34.14 2.76
N SER A 100 -0.12 -33.17 3.68
CA SER A 100 0.13 -31.77 3.36
C SER A 100 1.63 -31.46 3.30
N GLY A 101 2.04 -30.67 2.32
CA GLY A 101 3.37 -30.07 2.28
C GLY A 101 3.58 -29.01 3.37
N PRO A 102 4.82 -28.55 3.54
CA PRO A 102 5.13 -27.46 4.45
C PRO A 102 4.48 -26.14 3.99
N ILE A 103 4.17 -25.26 4.95
CA ILE A 103 3.66 -23.92 4.71
C ILE A 103 4.78 -22.92 5.00
N ASP A 104 5.04 -22.02 4.05
CA ASP A 104 6.04 -20.94 4.17
C ASP A 104 5.31 -19.63 4.55
N SER A 105 5.84 -18.88 5.52
CA SER A 105 5.29 -17.60 5.96
C SER A 105 5.37 -16.48 4.92
N TYR A 106 6.16 -16.67 3.86
CA TYR A 106 6.21 -15.77 2.70
C TYR A 106 5.22 -16.19 1.60
N GLY A 107 4.52 -17.30 1.79
CA GLY A 107 3.39 -17.73 0.97
C GLY A 107 2.06 -17.19 1.48
N THR A 108 0.98 -17.47 0.75
CA THR A 108 -0.36 -16.99 1.11
C THR A 108 -1.17 -18.03 1.87
N TRP A 109 -1.24 -19.29 1.41
CA TRP A 109 -2.02 -20.37 2.03
C TRP A 109 -1.49 -21.75 1.66
N SER A 110 -1.91 -22.78 2.41
CA SER A 110 -1.97 -24.14 1.88
C SER A 110 -2.88 -24.21 0.65
N ALA A 111 -2.65 -25.16 -0.25
CA ALA A 111 -3.43 -25.29 -1.49
C ALA A 111 -4.95 -25.40 -1.28
N ASP A 112 -5.37 -25.99 -0.15
CA ASP A 112 -6.78 -26.14 0.25
C ASP A 112 -7.28 -25.02 1.18
N LYS A 113 -6.46 -23.97 1.42
CA LYS A 113 -6.75 -22.85 2.31
C LYS A 113 -7.09 -23.26 3.75
N SER A 114 -6.55 -24.40 4.20
CA SER A 114 -6.74 -24.90 5.57
C SER A 114 -5.66 -24.46 6.54
N ALA A 115 -4.53 -23.95 6.06
CA ALA A 115 -3.45 -23.44 6.90
C ALA A 115 -2.77 -22.19 6.30
N THR A 116 -2.31 -21.29 7.16
CA THR A 116 -1.58 -20.08 6.77
C THR A 116 -0.83 -19.46 7.95
N PHE A 117 0.11 -18.58 7.66
CA PHE A 117 0.64 -17.61 8.62
C PHE A 117 -0.17 -16.32 8.54
N TYR A 118 -0.34 -15.66 9.68
CA TYR A 118 -1.00 -14.37 9.75
C TYR A 118 -0.37 -13.51 10.84
N LEU A 119 -0.49 -12.19 10.69
CA LEU A 119 -0.18 -11.25 11.75
C LEU A 119 -1.40 -11.10 12.64
N ASN A 120 -1.22 -11.20 13.96
CA ASN A 120 -2.34 -10.97 14.86
C ASN A 120 -2.90 -9.55 14.70
N THR A 121 -4.22 -9.44 14.82
CA THR A 121 -4.86 -8.13 14.94
C THR A 121 -4.52 -7.56 16.33
N GLY A 122 -4.05 -6.32 16.33
CA GLY A 122 -3.68 -5.59 17.55
C GLY A 122 -4.89 -5.05 18.30
N SER A 123 -4.66 -4.05 19.13
CA SER A 123 -5.75 -3.30 19.78
C SER A 123 -6.37 -2.27 18.82
N TRP A 124 -7.61 -1.83 19.07
CA TRP A 124 -8.31 -0.84 18.24
C TRP A 124 -7.50 0.42 17.89
N PRO A 125 -6.77 1.07 18.83
CA PRO A 125 -5.92 2.21 18.48
C PRO A 125 -4.85 1.89 17.43
N GLU A 126 -4.34 0.65 17.40
CA GLU A 126 -3.36 0.23 16.40
C GLU A 126 -4.00 -0.14 15.06
N LEU A 127 -5.30 -0.44 15.04
CA LEU A 127 -6.07 -0.74 13.84
C LEU A 127 -6.56 0.55 13.15
N HIS A 128 -6.83 1.60 13.93
CA HIS A 128 -7.23 2.92 13.40
C HIS A 128 -6.13 3.58 12.54
N GLY A 129 -4.85 3.25 12.74
CA GLY A 129 -3.74 3.91 12.03
C GLY A 129 -3.28 5.20 12.72
N SER A 130 -2.62 6.10 11.99
CA SER A 130 -2.02 7.31 12.58
C SER A 130 -2.94 8.52 12.47
N ILE A 131 -3.18 9.22 13.57
CA ILE A 131 -3.82 10.55 13.54
C ILE A 131 -2.85 11.68 13.14
N ASP A 132 -1.55 11.42 13.15
CA ASP A 132 -0.53 12.33 12.67
C ASP A 132 -0.27 12.08 11.17
N PRO A 133 -0.58 13.04 10.28
CA PRO A 133 -0.37 12.91 8.84
C PRO A 133 1.09 12.73 8.44
N ALA A 134 2.06 13.09 9.30
CA ALA A 134 3.48 12.83 9.03
C ALA A 134 3.80 11.33 8.92
N ASN A 135 2.93 10.47 9.47
CA ASN A 135 3.04 9.02 9.35
C ASN A 135 2.22 8.43 8.19
N TRP A 136 1.55 9.26 7.38
CA TRP A 136 0.81 8.80 6.21
C TRP A 136 1.75 8.64 5.01
N VAL A 137 2.66 7.68 5.12
CA VAL A 137 3.67 7.42 4.10
C VAL A 137 3.02 6.83 2.86
N THR A 138 3.30 7.45 1.71
CA THR A 138 3.04 6.88 0.39
C THR A 138 4.33 6.25 -0.12
N TYR A 139 4.26 4.98 -0.48
CA TYR A 139 5.36 4.23 -1.11
C TYR A 139 5.22 4.34 -2.62
N VAL A 140 6.33 4.53 -3.33
CA VAL A 140 6.31 4.72 -4.79
C VAL A 140 7.19 3.67 -5.46
N HIS A 141 6.66 3.09 -6.54
CA HIS A 141 7.42 2.24 -7.45
C HIS A 141 7.22 2.71 -8.89
N SER A 142 8.30 2.76 -9.66
CA SER A 142 8.30 3.12 -11.08
C SER A 142 8.71 1.93 -11.92
N TYR A 143 8.12 1.79 -13.11
CA TYR A 143 8.58 0.82 -14.10
C TYR A 143 8.21 1.26 -15.52
N TRP A 144 8.99 0.81 -16.51
CA TRP A 144 8.70 1.04 -17.93
C TRP A 144 7.38 0.39 -18.33
N ASN A 145 6.55 1.11 -19.08
CA ASN A 145 5.25 0.64 -19.52
C ASN A 145 5.18 0.40 -21.03
N GLU A 146 4.11 -0.24 -21.48
CA GLU A 146 3.88 -0.61 -22.89
C GLU A 146 3.69 0.59 -23.81
N LEU A 147 3.49 1.80 -23.28
CA LEU A 147 3.43 3.04 -24.07
C LEU A 147 4.82 3.60 -24.40
N GLY A 148 5.90 2.92 -23.96
CA GLY A 148 7.26 3.44 -24.03
C GLY A 148 7.54 4.57 -23.02
N GLY A 149 6.65 4.73 -22.02
CA GLY A 149 6.78 5.66 -20.90
C GLY A 149 6.99 4.96 -19.58
N ILE A 150 6.64 5.62 -18.48
CA ILE A 150 6.81 5.12 -17.11
C ILE A 150 5.44 5.02 -16.44
N THR A 151 5.18 3.92 -15.74
CA THR A 151 4.07 3.86 -14.78
C THR A 151 4.61 4.16 -13.38
N LEU A 152 3.95 5.08 -12.69
CA LEU A 152 4.19 5.37 -11.27
C LEU A 152 3.09 4.68 -10.47
N GLN A 153 3.44 3.83 -9.51
CA GLN A 153 2.49 3.25 -8.54
C GLN A 153 2.67 3.94 -7.20
N TYR A 154 1.60 4.54 -6.67
CA TYR A 154 1.54 5.13 -5.35
C TYR A 154 0.76 4.18 -4.43
N TRP A 155 1.42 3.63 -3.43
CA TRP A 155 0.87 2.67 -2.48
C TRP A 155 0.70 3.29 -1.11
N ARG A 156 -0.43 3.03 -0.47
CA ARG A 156 -0.67 3.35 0.94
C ARG A 156 -1.06 2.14 1.73
N PHE A 157 -0.52 2.08 2.94
CA PHE A 157 -0.79 1.02 3.88
C PHE A 157 -1.77 1.48 4.96
N TYR A 158 -2.75 0.63 5.25
CA TYR A 158 -3.68 0.78 6.36
C TYR A 158 -3.54 -0.43 7.28
N ALA A 159 -3.58 -0.19 8.59
CA ALA A 159 -3.48 -1.26 9.57
C ALA A 159 -4.73 -2.17 9.57
N PHE A 160 -5.85 -1.66 9.07
CA PHE A 160 -7.13 -2.33 9.07
C PHE A 160 -8.03 -1.76 7.97
N ASN A 161 -8.86 -2.63 7.39
CA ASN A 161 -9.95 -2.27 6.51
C ASN A 161 -11.27 -2.60 7.22
N THR A 162 -12.21 -1.67 7.17
CA THR A 162 -13.58 -1.86 7.68
C THR A 162 -14.57 -1.73 6.55
N SER A 163 -15.53 -2.65 6.48
CA SER A 163 -16.51 -2.61 5.40
C SER A 163 -17.67 -1.69 5.73
N TYR A 164 -17.97 -0.76 4.83
CA TYR A 164 -19.15 0.10 4.92
C TYR A 164 -20.06 -0.11 3.72
N TRP A 165 -21.37 -0.17 3.97
CA TRP A 165 -22.39 -0.12 2.94
C TRP A 165 -23.44 0.94 3.31
N ALA A 166 -23.66 1.89 2.39
CA ALA A 166 -24.56 3.03 2.61
C ALA A 166 -24.30 3.79 3.94
N GLY A 167 -23.04 3.90 4.37
CA GLY A 167 -22.64 4.57 5.61
C GLY A 167 -22.77 3.70 6.87
N VAL A 168 -23.22 2.46 6.76
CA VAL A 168 -23.37 1.51 7.87
C VAL A 168 -22.21 0.50 7.85
N HIS A 169 -21.56 0.30 8.99
CA HIS A 169 -20.50 -0.70 9.16
C HIS A 169 -21.09 -2.12 9.11
N PHE A 170 -20.46 -3.00 8.32
CA PHE A 170 -20.83 -4.40 8.21
C PHE A 170 -19.56 -5.26 8.31
N ASN A 171 -19.38 -5.95 9.45
CA ASN A 171 -18.12 -6.60 9.82
C ASN A 171 -17.68 -7.81 8.96
N ALA A 172 -18.40 -8.18 7.90
CA ALA A 172 -18.15 -9.41 7.16
C ALA A 172 -16.93 -9.36 6.22
N LEU A 173 -16.42 -8.18 5.87
CA LEU A 173 -15.18 -8.04 5.07
C LEU A 173 -14.12 -7.23 5.83
N ASP A 174 -14.28 -7.07 7.15
CA ASP A 174 -13.24 -6.44 7.97
C ASP A 174 -12.00 -7.32 7.98
N HIS A 175 -10.83 -6.73 7.76
CA HIS A 175 -9.57 -7.46 7.81
C HIS A 175 -8.40 -6.60 8.26
N GLY A 176 -7.42 -7.25 8.90
CA GLY A 176 -6.16 -6.63 9.30
C GLY A 176 -5.20 -6.50 8.13
N GLY A 177 -4.56 -5.33 8.04
CA GLY A 177 -3.68 -4.96 6.94
C GLY A 177 -4.47 -4.70 5.66
N ASP A 178 -4.13 -3.60 4.99
CA ASP A 178 -4.65 -3.30 3.67
C ASP A 178 -3.69 -2.42 2.87
N TRP A 179 -3.71 -2.61 1.56
CA TRP A 179 -2.87 -1.90 0.61
C TRP A 179 -3.71 -1.35 -0.53
N GLU A 180 -3.73 -0.04 -0.66
CA GLU A 180 -4.40 0.65 -1.76
C GLU A 180 -3.40 1.30 -2.69
N ALA A 181 -3.73 1.33 -3.98
CA ALA A 181 -2.86 1.95 -4.96
C ALA A 181 -3.57 2.82 -5.99
N ILE A 182 -2.86 3.88 -6.35
CA ILE A 182 -3.17 4.76 -7.47
C ILE A 182 -1.99 4.67 -8.42
N HIS A 183 -2.22 4.38 -9.70
CA HIS A 183 -1.18 4.40 -10.71
C HIS A 183 -1.36 5.56 -11.67
N VAL A 184 -0.29 6.27 -11.99
CA VAL A 184 -0.26 7.25 -13.07
C VAL A 184 0.56 6.69 -14.22
N VAL A 185 -0.07 6.49 -15.38
CA VAL A 185 0.57 5.94 -16.58
C VAL A 185 1.03 7.10 -17.45
N LEU A 186 2.33 7.24 -17.63
CA LEU A 186 2.96 8.29 -18.43
C LEU A 186 3.31 7.78 -19.82
N GLY A 187 3.27 8.68 -20.81
CA GLY A 187 3.76 8.43 -22.16
C GLY A 187 5.29 8.54 -22.27
N PRO A 188 5.84 8.44 -23.50
CA PRO A 188 7.28 8.52 -23.73
C PRO A 188 7.95 9.81 -23.25
N GLY A 189 9.25 9.70 -22.94
CA GLY A 189 10.11 10.83 -22.61
C GLY A 189 10.39 11.76 -23.80
N PRO A 190 11.01 12.93 -23.57
CA PRO A 190 11.53 13.40 -22.27
C PRO A 190 10.48 14.08 -21.38
N ALA A 191 9.29 14.39 -21.92
CA ALA A 191 8.24 15.12 -21.20
C ALA A 191 7.42 14.21 -20.27
N TYR A 192 7.33 12.90 -20.56
CA TYR A 192 6.55 11.92 -19.80
C TYR A 192 5.12 12.42 -19.47
N PRO A 193 4.31 12.78 -20.48
CA PRO A 193 2.97 13.33 -20.25
C PRO A 193 2.05 12.26 -19.66
N ALA A 194 1.29 12.59 -18.62
CA ALA A 194 0.30 11.69 -18.06
C ALA A 194 -0.80 11.34 -19.07
N GLN A 195 -1.06 10.04 -19.25
CA GLN A 195 -2.00 9.50 -20.23
C GLN A 195 -3.23 8.91 -19.57
N GLN A 196 -3.02 8.17 -18.47
CA GLN A 196 -4.06 7.45 -17.76
C GLN A 196 -3.83 7.48 -16.26
N ILE A 197 -4.91 7.29 -15.51
CA ILE A 197 -4.87 6.90 -14.11
C ILE A 197 -5.45 5.49 -13.98
N ARG A 198 -4.91 4.70 -13.04
CA ARG A 198 -5.47 3.41 -12.66
C ARG A 198 -5.73 3.40 -11.16
N LEU A 199 -6.93 3.05 -10.76
CA LEU A 199 -7.35 3.04 -9.37
C LEU A 199 -7.63 1.59 -8.97
N LEU A 200 -6.88 1.10 -7.98
CA LEU A 200 -7.15 -0.21 -7.41
C LEU A 200 -8.39 -0.11 -6.52
N GLY A 201 -9.26 -1.10 -6.65
CA GLY A 201 -10.40 -1.26 -5.75
C GLY A 201 -10.76 -2.72 -5.59
N HIS A 202 -10.56 -3.25 -4.39
CA HIS A 202 -10.85 -4.63 -3.93
C HIS A 202 -10.50 -5.78 -4.92
N ARG A 203 -11.24 -5.91 -6.02
CA ARG A 203 -11.12 -7.00 -7.01
C ARG A 203 -10.89 -6.52 -8.45
N GLN A 204 -10.78 -5.22 -8.67
CA GLN A 204 -10.67 -4.64 -10.00
C GLN A 204 -9.73 -3.45 -10.01
N ILE A 205 -9.26 -3.12 -11.22
CA ILE A 205 -8.50 -1.92 -11.49
C ILE A 205 -9.33 -1.11 -12.48
N VAL A 206 -9.76 0.08 -12.06
CA VAL A 206 -10.44 1.03 -12.94
C VAL A 206 -9.38 1.83 -13.68
N THR A 207 -9.42 1.85 -15.01
CA THR A 207 -8.52 2.67 -15.82
C THR A 207 -9.30 3.82 -16.43
N GLU A 208 -8.80 5.04 -16.25
CA GLU A 208 -9.42 6.25 -16.78
C GLU A 208 -8.42 7.10 -17.55
N SER A 209 -8.90 7.82 -18.58
CA SER A 209 -8.07 8.77 -19.31
C SER A 209 -7.70 9.94 -18.41
N TRP A 210 -6.44 10.38 -18.44
CA TRP A 210 -5.96 11.54 -17.68
C TRP A 210 -6.78 12.80 -17.95
N LYS A 211 -7.34 12.94 -19.16
CA LYS A 211 -8.22 14.06 -19.54
C LYS A 211 -9.51 14.16 -18.71
N ARG A 212 -9.91 13.07 -18.05
CA ARG A 212 -11.11 13.01 -17.18
C ARG A 212 -10.76 13.23 -15.71
N VAL A 213 -9.48 13.28 -15.37
CA VAL A 213 -9.00 13.41 -13.99
C VAL A 213 -9.02 14.88 -13.59
N LYS A 214 -9.56 15.16 -12.40
CA LYS A 214 -9.41 16.49 -11.79
C LYS A 214 -7.99 16.61 -11.24
N VAL A 215 -7.30 17.65 -11.65
CA VAL A 215 -5.91 17.92 -11.26
C VAL A 215 -5.77 19.33 -10.70
N GLU A 216 -4.92 19.49 -9.69
CA GLU A 216 -4.52 20.77 -9.12
C GLU A 216 -2.99 20.82 -9.11
N ASP A 217 -2.38 21.81 -9.76
CA ASP A 217 -0.92 21.92 -9.91
C ASP A 217 -0.20 20.64 -10.41
N GLY A 218 -0.89 19.83 -11.22
CA GLY A 218 -0.37 18.55 -11.74
C GLY A 218 -0.68 17.33 -10.88
N HIS A 219 -1.24 17.53 -9.68
CA HIS A 219 -1.60 16.49 -8.74
C HIS A 219 -3.03 16.00 -8.96
N PRO A 220 -3.27 14.70 -9.19
CA PRO A 220 -4.62 14.18 -9.31
C PRO A 220 -5.33 14.19 -7.96
N LEU A 221 -6.59 14.63 -7.95
CA LEU A 221 -7.43 14.71 -6.77
C LEU A 221 -8.24 13.42 -6.62
N ILE A 222 -8.03 12.69 -5.53
CA ILE A 222 -8.58 11.34 -5.30
C ILE A 222 -9.42 11.32 -4.02
N LEU A 223 -10.64 10.81 -4.10
CA LEU A 223 -11.50 10.59 -2.94
C LEU A 223 -11.38 9.13 -2.50
N CYS A 224 -10.95 8.90 -1.26
CA CYS A 224 -10.89 7.56 -0.72
C CYS A 224 -12.24 7.15 -0.13
N THR A 225 -12.70 5.95 -0.48
CA THR A 225 -13.92 5.37 0.10
C THR A 225 -13.72 5.15 1.60
N LYS A 226 -14.71 5.57 2.39
CA LYS A 226 -14.65 5.45 3.86
C LYS A 226 -14.46 4.01 4.28
N GLY A 227 -13.44 3.74 5.10
CA GLY A 227 -13.17 2.46 5.73
C GLY A 227 -12.64 1.35 4.81
N GLY A 228 -13.14 1.29 3.56
CA GLY A 228 -12.73 0.33 2.54
C GLY A 228 -11.57 0.80 1.65
N HIS A 229 -11.25 2.10 1.71
CA HIS A 229 -10.10 2.81 1.12
C HIS A 229 -9.89 2.73 -0.39
N THR A 230 -10.78 2.06 -1.12
CA THR A 230 -10.78 2.09 -2.58
C THR A 230 -10.81 3.53 -3.12
N SER A 231 -10.01 3.76 -4.17
CA SER A 231 -9.76 5.07 -4.78
C SER A 231 -10.59 5.34 -6.03
#